data_AF-A0A7C4V1B3-F1
#
_entry.id   AF-A0A7C4V1B3-F1
#
_cell.length_a   1.000
_cell.length_b   1.000
_cell.length_c   1.000
_cell.angle_alpha   90.00
_cell.angle_beta   90.00
_cell.angle_gamma   90.00
#
_symmetry.space_group_name_H-M   'P 1'
#
loop_
_entity.id
_entity.type
_entity.pdbx_description
1 polymer ?
#
loop_
_entity_poly.entity_id
_entity_poly.type
_entity_poly.pdbx_seq_one_letter_code
_entity_poly.pdbx_strand_id
1 'polypeptide(L)'
;MDISQRTALLEKRLAKAEAKLRLLQALALALLVCVAALADLPSKITKNLPVQPADVGFSKLLGSPANPTARQTVSPRTATVLKAPVRIVSQTGSPILEVNSTASGAYIQLLSPDGKPSIAISSGGTAGSVSILNPSGAKVASISANDRSGTLSLADRDGKTALELGATPLGGEVDIYDKTGVRNVGIGCTDQGGGLVIYSKSGKPLVGLGSTNRTGGLTIWDSEGKPVHSVP
;
A
#
# COMPACT_ATOMS: atom_id res chain seq x y z
N MET A 1 -4.64 -33.34 -46.23
CA MET A 1 -3.53 -32.36 -46.32
C MET A 1 -2.40 -33.04 -47.06
N ASP A 2 -2.15 -32.60 -48.28
CA ASP A 2 -1.13 -33.15 -49.19
C ASP A 2 0.29 -32.88 -48.63
N ILE A 3 1.26 -33.72 -48.99
CA ILE A 3 2.67 -33.64 -48.55
C ILE A 3 3.24 -32.25 -48.84
N SER A 4 2.87 -31.65 -49.97
CA SER A 4 3.30 -30.29 -50.35
C SER A 4 2.79 -29.19 -49.42
N GLN A 5 1.64 -29.39 -48.75
CA GLN A 5 1.11 -28.44 -47.76
C GLN A 5 1.81 -28.59 -46.40
N ARG A 6 2.26 -29.80 -46.05
CA ARG A 6 3.03 -30.06 -44.83
C ARG A 6 4.43 -29.45 -44.90
N THR A 7 5.11 -29.55 -46.04
CA THR A 7 6.44 -28.95 -46.25
C THR A 7 6.38 -27.43 -46.16
N ALA A 8 5.43 -26.79 -46.85
CA ALA A 8 5.25 -25.34 -46.79
C ALA A 8 4.94 -24.83 -45.36
N LEU A 9 4.17 -25.59 -44.58
CA LEU A 9 3.89 -25.24 -43.18
C LEU A 9 5.14 -25.37 -42.28
N LEU A 10 5.98 -26.38 -42.51
CA LEU A 10 7.22 -26.59 -41.77
C LEU A 10 8.25 -25.51 -42.09
N GLU A 11 8.41 -25.13 -43.36
CA GLU A 11 9.29 -24.03 -43.77
C GLU A 11 8.89 -22.71 -43.13
N LYS A 12 7.58 -22.41 -43.11
CA LYS A 12 7.07 -21.20 -42.44
C LYS A 12 7.31 -21.20 -40.94
N ARG A 13 7.22 -22.36 -40.28
CA ARG A 13 7.51 -22.51 -38.85
C ARG A 13 9.01 -22.39 -38.56
N LEU A 14 9.85 -22.94 -39.43
CA LEU A 14 11.31 -22.86 -39.35
C LEU A 14 11.78 -21.41 -39.49
N ALA A 15 11.31 -20.69 -40.51
CA ALA A 15 11.63 -19.27 -40.71
C ALA A 15 11.21 -18.41 -39.51
N LYS A 16 10.05 -18.69 -38.91
CA LYS A 16 9.59 -18.00 -37.70
C LYS A 16 10.43 -18.33 -36.47
N ALA A 17 10.95 -19.55 -36.36
CA ALA A 17 11.83 -19.96 -35.28
C ALA A 17 13.22 -19.29 -35.41
N GLU A 18 13.79 -19.24 -36.61
CA GLU A 18 15.06 -18.57 -36.88
C GLU A 18 14.98 -17.06 -36.59
N ALA A 19 13.88 -16.40 -36.97
CA ALA A 19 13.67 -14.99 -36.66
C ALA A 19 13.61 -14.72 -35.14
N LYS A 20 12.98 -15.60 -34.37
CA LYS A 20 12.94 -15.51 -32.90
C LYS A 20 14.32 -15.74 -32.29
N LEU A 21 15.10 -16.69 -32.81
CA LEU A 21 16.45 -16.97 -32.33
C LEU A 21 17.39 -15.78 -32.56
N ARG A 22 17.31 -15.13 -33.73
CA ARG A 22 18.07 -13.90 -34.03
C ARG A 22 17.69 -12.75 -33.10
N LEU A 23 16.41 -12.58 -32.80
CA LEU A 23 15.93 -11.57 -31.85
C LEU A 23 16.45 -11.81 -30.42
N LEU A 24 16.43 -13.06 -29.97
CA LEU A 24 16.98 -13.45 -28.67
C LEU A 24 18.50 -13.22 -28.58
N GLN A 25 19.24 -13.54 -29.64
CA GLN A 25 20.68 -13.29 -29.71
C GLN A 25 21.01 -11.78 -29.67
N ALA A 26 20.23 -10.96 -30.38
CA ALA A 26 20.40 -9.50 -30.35
C ALA A 26 20.10 -8.90 -28.96
N LEU A 27 19.06 -9.38 -28.28
CA LEU A 27 18.73 -8.95 -26.91
C LEU A 27 19.80 -9.36 -25.90
N ALA A 28 20.36 -10.57 -26.02
CA ALA A 28 21.44 -11.05 -25.16
C ALA A 28 22.71 -10.20 -25.33
N LEU A 29 23.07 -9.83 -26.56
CA LEU A 29 24.21 -8.97 -26.83
C LEU A 29 24.01 -7.55 -26.29
N ALA A 30 22.81 -6.99 -26.44
CA ALA A 30 22.46 -5.68 -25.88
C ALA A 30 22.57 -5.68 -24.34
N LEU A 31 22.10 -6.74 -23.68
CA LEU A 31 22.22 -6.90 -22.23
C LEU A 31 23.69 -6.96 -21.79
N LEU A 32 24.53 -7.68 -22.53
CA LEU A 32 25.97 -7.80 -22.26
C LEU A 32 26.68 -6.44 -22.35
N VAL A 33 26.34 -5.63 -23.36
CA VAL A 33 26.88 -4.26 -23.52
C VAL A 33 26.43 -3.35 -22.37
N CYS A 34 25.18 -3.45 -21.92
CA CYS A 34 24.68 -2.69 -20.77
C CYS A 34 25.39 -3.07 -19.46
N VAL A 35 25.66 -4.36 -19.23
CA VAL A 35 26.40 -4.81 -18.04
C VAL A 35 27.85 -4.33 -18.06
N ALA A 36 28.51 -4.33 -19.22
CA ALA A 36 29.86 -3.79 -19.37
C ALA A 36 29.91 -2.28 -19.09
N ALA A 37 28.93 -1.51 -19.57
CA ALA A 37 28.84 -0.07 -19.31
C ALA A 37 28.61 0.26 -17.82
N LEU A 38 27.93 -0.61 -17.08
CA LEU A 38 27.72 -0.47 -15.63
C LEU A 38 28.97 -0.82 -14.80
N ALA A 39 29.85 -1.68 -15.32
CA ALA A 39 31.11 -2.04 -14.66
C ALA A 39 32.16 -0.91 -14.71
N ASP A 40 32.06 0.03 -15.67
CA ASP A 40 32.95 1.19 -15.79
C ASP A 40 32.56 2.40 -14.92
N LEU A 41 31.42 2.34 -14.21
CA LEU A 41 30.95 3.44 -13.37
C LEU A 41 31.70 3.72 -12.04
N PRO A 42 32.52 2.83 -11.42
CA PRO A 42 32.96 3.07 -10.04
C PRO A 42 34.16 4.01 -9.88
N SER A 43 34.78 4.53 -10.96
CA SER A 43 36.00 5.34 -10.82
C SER A 43 35.79 6.87 -10.77
N LYS A 44 34.61 7.38 -11.14
CA LYS A 44 34.35 8.84 -11.23
C LYS A 44 33.54 9.45 -10.08
N ILE A 45 32.93 8.66 -9.20
CA ILE A 45 32.00 9.16 -8.16
C ILE A 45 32.68 9.35 -6.79
N THR A 46 33.84 8.74 -6.53
CA THR A 46 34.43 8.66 -5.17
C THR A 46 35.37 9.78 -4.74
N LYS A 47 35.64 10.82 -5.56
CA LYS A 47 36.65 11.84 -5.19
C LYS A 47 36.14 13.17 -4.64
N ASN A 48 34.83 13.47 -4.61
CA ASN A 48 34.35 14.82 -4.22
C ASN A 48 33.16 14.85 -3.24
N LEU A 49 33.22 14.11 -2.13
CA LEU A 49 32.39 14.44 -0.97
C LEU A 49 33.24 14.47 0.32
N PRO A 50 33.30 15.60 1.05
CA PRO A 50 33.79 15.60 2.42
C PRO A 50 32.69 15.03 3.31
N VAL A 51 32.78 13.75 3.67
CA VAL A 51 31.92 13.15 4.70
C VAL A 51 32.59 13.37 6.05
N GLN A 52 32.11 14.33 6.83
CA GLN A 52 32.31 14.28 8.28
C GLN A 52 31.33 13.24 8.85
N PRO A 53 31.80 12.27 9.66
CA PRO A 53 30.90 11.29 10.26
C PRO A 53 30.06 11.97 11.35
N ALA A 54 28.75 12.09 11.10
CA ALA A 54 27.80 12.39 12.16
C ALA A 54 27.50 11.09 12.92
N ASP A 55 27.83 11.08 14.20
CA ASP A 55 27.46 10.05 15.18
C ASP A 55 25.94 9.87 15.25
N VAL A 56 25.38 8.94 14.47
CA VAL A 56 24.02 8.41 14.68
C VAL A 56 24.10 7.15 15.52
N GLY A 57 24.39 7.36 16.81
CA GLY A 57 24.26 6.32 17.84
C GLY A 57 22.80 6.16 18.26
N PHE A 58 22.15 5.09 17.79
CA PHE A 58 20.82 4.64 18.24
C PHE A 58 20.77 4.23 19.71
N SER A 59 21.89 4.25 20.44
CA SER A 59 21.98 3.91 21.87
C SER A 59 21.48 5.01 22.82
N LYS A 60 21.25 6.24 22.35
CA LYS A 60 20.77 7.35 23.20
C LYS A 60 19.25 7.39 23.43
N LEU A 61 18.47 6.54 22.75
CA LEU A 61 17.00 6.54 22.87
C LEU A 61 16.51 5.74 24.09
N LEU A 62 17.36 4.91 24.70
CA LEU A 62 16.98 4.01 25.78
C LEU A 62 17.95 4.17 26.96
N GLY A 63 17.59 5.06 27.89
CA GLY A 63 18.08 5.02 29.28
C GLY A 63 19.21 6.01 29.64
N SER A 64 18.83 7.20 30.10
CA SER A 64 19.54 7.90 31.18
C SER A 64 18.56 8.85 31.89
N PRO A 65 18.54 8.93 33.23
CA PRO A 65 17.59 9.78 33.95
C PRO A 65 17.79 11.24 33.55
N ALA A 66 16.67 11.90 33.25
CA ALA A 66 16.61 13.26 32.73
C ALA A 66 17.39 14.25 33.63
N ASN A 67 18.34 14.97 33.03
CA ASN A 67 18.89 16.19 33.61
C ASN A 67 18.02 17.38 33.14
N PRO A 68 17.20 18.00 34.02
CA PRO A 68 16.18 18.96 33.60
C PRO A 68 16.70 20.33 33.14
N THR A 69 18.02 20.57 33.11
CA THR A 69 18.59 21.91 32.86
C THR A 69 19.20 22.12 31.47
N ALA A 70 19.18 21.14 30.57
CA ALA A 70 19.72 21.32 29.21
C ALA A 70 18.61 21.57 28.18
N ARG A 71 17.96 22.74 28.24
CA ARG A 71 17.13 23.22 27.12
C ARG A 71 18.06 23.59 25.97
N GLN A 72 18.27 22.67 25.02
CA GLN A 72 18.95 22.98 23.77
C GLN A 72 18.17 24.11 23.07
N THR A 73 18.76 25.30 23.05
CA THR A 73 18.31 26.40 22.21
C THR A 73 18.64 26.05 20.76
N VAL A 74 17.74 25.31 20.12
CA VAL A 74 17.77 25.12 18.67
C VAL A 74 17.56 26.50 18.05
N SER A 75 18.60 27.05 17.41
CA SER A 75 18.49 28.28 16.62
C SER A 75 17.29 28.16 15.66
N PRO A 76 16.44 29.19 15.52
CA PRO A 76 15.30 29.11 14.63
C PRO A 76 15.83 28.94 13.20
N ARG A 77 15.68 27.73 12.65
CA ARG A 77 15.91 27.49 11.23
C ARG A 77 14.88 28.33 10.49
N THR A 78 15.32 29.35 9.77
CA THR A 78 14.48 30.07 8.81
C THR A 78 13.98 29.06 7.78
N ALA A 79 12.70 28.71 7.84
CA ALA A 79 12.10 27.81 6.86
C ALA A 79 11.98 28.54 5.52
N THR A 80 12.50 27.96 4.45
CA THR A 80 12.19 28.42 3.09
C THR A 80 10.73 28.12 2.79
N VAL A 81 9.93 29.14 2.51
CA VAL A 81 8.52 28.99 2.15
C VAL A 81 8.41 28.84 0.63
N LEU A 82 7.86 27.70 0.18
CA LEU A 82 7.55 27.44 -1.22
C LEU A 82 6.05 27.53 -1.45
N LYS A 83 5.64 28.13 -2.57
CA LYS A 83 4.23 28.14 -3.00
C LYS A 83 3.96 26.90 -3.85
N ALA A 84 2.84 26.22 -3.60
CA ALA A 84 2.38 25.15 -4.47
C ALA A 84 2.01 25.71 -5.86
N PRO A 85 2.22 24.94 -6.95
CA PRO A 85 2.74 23.57 -6.96
C PRO A 85 4.26 23.49 -6.77
N VAL A 86 4.73 22.43 -6.09
CA VAL A 86 6.16 22.09 -5.95
C VAL A 86 6.38 20.69 -6.48
N ARG A 87 7.37 20.52 -7.37
CA ARG A 87 7.77 19.22 -7.90
C ARG A 87 9.25 18.97 -7.64
N ILE A 88 9.56 17.85 -7.01
CA ILE A 88 10.94 17.38 -6.83
C ILE A 88 11.21 16.33 -7.90
N VAL A 89 12.31 16.51 -8.61
CA VAL A 89 12.79 15.59 -9.66
C VAL A 89 14.12 14.97 -9.26
N SER A 90 14.42 13.81 -9.82
CA SER A 90 15.74 13.18 -9.75
C SER A 90 16.79 13.97 -10.54
N GLN A 91 18.06 13.60 -10.39
CA GLN A 91 19.16 14.16 -11.19
C GLN A 91 18.96 14.00 -12.70
N THR A 92 18.20 12.98 -13.12
CA THR A 92 17.89 12.69 -14.52
C THR A 92 16.61 13.37 -15.02
N GLY A 93 15.92 14.11 -14.16
CA GLY A 93 14.67 14.82 -14.49
C GLY A 93 13.38 14.03 -14.23
N SER A 94 13.45 12.73 -13.91
CA SER A 94 12.26 11.95 -13.54
C SER A 94 11.62 12.46 -12.25
N PRO A 95 10.29 12.57 -12.15
CA PRO A 95 9.63 13.16 -11.00
C PRO A 95 9.61 12.18 -9.80
N ILE A 96 9.77 12.71 -8.59
CA ILE A 96 9.84 11.94 -7.33
C ILE A 96 8.67 12.32 -6.42
N LEU A 97 8.46 13.61 -6.20
CA LEU A 97 7.45 14.13 -5.29
C LEU A 97 6.69 15.28 -5.94
N GLU A 98 5.38 15.31 -5.74
CA GLU A 98 4.54 16.45 -6.06
C GLU A 98 3.79 16.93 -4.83
N VAL A 99 3.75 18.25 -4.65
CA VAL A 99 2.92 18.94 -3.66
C VAL A 99 2.06 19.93 -4.43
N ASN A 100 0.75 19.87 -4.24
CA ASN A 100 -0.19 20.71 -4.94
C ASN A 100 -1.36 21.10 -4.04
N SER A 101 -2.10 22.13 -4.46
CA SER A 101 -3.32 22.57 -3.81
C SER A 101 -4.36 23.00 -4.84
N THR A 102 -5.62 22.80 -4.47
CA THR A 102 -6.81 23.23 -5.19
C THR A 102 -7.73 23.97 -4.22
N ALA A 103 -8.82 24.56 -4.71
CA ALA A 103 -9.84 25.14 -3.85
C ALA A 103 -10.45 24.11 -2.86
N SER A 104 -10.42 22.82 -3.21
CA SER A 104 -10.99 21.74 -2.43
C SER A 104 -10.03 21.14 -1.41
N GLY A 105 -8.73 21.49 -1.43
CA GLY A 105 -7.74 20.89 -0.56
C GLY A 105 -6.35 20.76 -1.15
N ALA A 106 -5.43 20.16 -0.37
CA ALA A 106 -4.04 19.90 -0.77
C ALA A 106 -3.80 18.41 -1.00
N TYR A 107 -2.83 18.09 -1.85
CA TYR A 107 -2.33 16.73 -2.00
C TYR A 107 -0.81 16.69 -2.14
N ILE A 108 -0.25 15.59 -1.66
CA ILE A 108 1.17 15.24 -1.76
C ILE A 108 1.24 13.84 -2.37
N GLN A 109 2.06 13.66 -3.40
CA GLN A 109 2.23 12.36 -4.07
C GLN A 109 3.70 12.00 -4.18
N LEU A 110 4.04 10.80 -3.71
CA LEU A 110 5.28 10.13 -4.09
C LEU A 110 5.03 9.38 -5.39
N LEU A 111 5.91 9.52 -6.35
CA LEU A 111 5.76 8.96 -7.69
C LEU A 111 6.70 7.76 -7.89
N SER A 112 6.23 6.76 -8.59
CA SER A 112 7.06 5.69 -9.16
C SER A 112 7.90 6.22 -10.33
N PRO A 113 8.94 5.48 -10.76
CA PRO A 113 9.81 5.91 -11.87
C PRO A 113 9.08 6.19 -13.19
N ASP A 114 7.91 5.59 -13.42
CA ASP A 114 7.04 5.84 -14.58
C ASP A 114 6.13 7.07 -14.42
N GLY A 115 6.30 7.84 -13.33
CA GLY A 115 5.56 9.07 -13.05
C GLY A 115 4.16 8.86 -12.47
N LYS A 116 3.78 7.63 -12.08
CA LYS A 116 2.49 7.36 -11.44
C LYS A 116 2.58 7.51 -9.92
N PRO A 117 1.49 7.87 -9.22
CA PRO A 117 1.49 7.88 -7.75
C PRO A 117 1.67 6.46 -7.17
N SER A 118 2.59 6.31 -6.23
CA SER A 118 2.78 5.12 -5.40
C SER A 118 2.30 5.34 -3.96
N ILE A 119 2.40 6.58 -3.47
CA ILE A 119 1.80 7.03 -2.21
C ILE A 119 1.11 8.37 -2.48
N ALA A 120 -0.11 8.53 -1.98
CA ALA A 120 -0.85 9.78 -2.04
C ALA A 120 -1.34 10.17 -0.64
N ILE A 121 -1.11 11.42 -0.26
CA ILE A 121 -1.65 12.05 0.94
C ILE A 121 -2.55 13.17 0.47
N SER A 122 -3.77 13.25 0.97
CA SER A 122 -4.70 14.32 0.63
C SER A 122 -5.38 14.87 1.87
N SER A 123 -5.64 16.17 1.85
CA SER A 123 -6.49 16.85 2.82
C SER A 123 -7.45 17.74 2.06
N GLY A 124 -8.74 17.65 2.36
CA GLY A 124 -9.77 18.43 1.68
C GLY A 124 -11.13 18.29 2.32
N GLY A 125 -11.86 19.40 2.44
CA GLY A 125 -13.10 19.46 3.22
C GLY A 125 -12.87 19.11 4.70
N THR A 126 -13.70 18.21 5.25
CA THR A 126 -13.61 17.72 6.65
C THR A 126 -12.75 16.46 6.79
N ALA A 127 -12.03 16.04 5.74
CA ALA A 127 -11.36 14.74 5.73
C ALA A 127 -9.89 14.80 5.29
N GLY A 128 -9.12 13.83 5.78
CA GLY A 128 -7.75 13.55 5.37
C GLY A 128 -7.60 12.08 4.98
N SER A 129 -6.70 11.80 4.04
CA SER A 129 -6.38 10.41 3.65
C SER A 129 -4.92 10.20 3.29
N VAL A 130 -4.45 8.98 3.51
CA VAL A 130 -3.19 8.44 3.01
C VAL A 130 -3.52 7.16 2.25
N SER A 131 -2.95 6.97 1.07
CA SER A 131 -3.20 5.83 0.19
C SER A 131 -1.89 5.31 -0.36
N ILE A 132 -1.71 3.99 -0.36
CA ILE A 132 -0.64 3.29 -1.09
C ILE A 132 -1.28 2.65 -2.32
N LEU A 133 -0.67 2.91 -3.48
CA LEU A 133 -1.14 2.45 -4.78
C LEU A 133 -0.14 1.43 -5.34
N ASN A 134 -0.68 0.39 -5.99
CA ASN A 134 0.15 -0.55 -6.75
C ASN A 134 0.46 0.01 -8.16
N PRO A 135 1.32 -0.67 -8.95
CA PRO A 135 1.71 -0.18 -10.29
C PRO A 135 0.56 -0.03 -11.31
N SER A 136 -0.58 -0.70 -11.07
CA SER A 136 -1.79 -0.53 -11.88
C SER A 136 -2.61 0.71 -11.50
N GLY A 137 -2.26 1.38 -10.40
CA GLY A 137 -2.99 2.49 -9.82
C GLY A 137 -4.09 2.07 -8.84
N ALA A 138 -4.25 0.78 -8.56
CA ALA A 138 -5.22 0.32 -7.57
C ALA A 138 -4.71 0.62 -6.15
N LYS A 139 -5.59 1.13 -5.30
CA LYS A 139 -5.31 1.40 -3.88
C LYS A 139 -5.28 0.07 -3.13
N VAL A 140 -4.14 -0.25 -2.53
CA VAL A 140 -3.93 -1.53 -1.81
C VAL A 140 -3.88 -1.36 -0.30
N ALA A 141 -3.65 -0.13 0.18
CA ALA A 141 -3.78 0.22 1.58
C ALA A 141 -4.23 1.67 1.70
N SER A 142 -5.03 1.97 2.71
CA SER A 142 -5.45 3.34 2.99
C SER A 142 -5.68 3.59 4.46
N ILE A 143 -5.51 4.85 4.85
CA ILE A 143 -6.00 5.40 6.12
C ILE A 143 -6.77 6.66 5.76
N SER A 144 -7.97 6.83 6.30
CA SER A 144 -8.78 8.03 6.12
C SER A 144 -9.45 8.41 7.42
N ALA A 145 -9.67 9.69 7.63
CA ALA A 145 -10.46 10.18 8.75
C ALA A 145 -11.31 11.38 8.31
N ASN A 146 -12.48 11.49 8.93
CA ASN A 146 -13.33 12.68 8.88
C ASN A 146 -13.71 13.09 10.32
N ASP A 147 -14.66 14.02 10.45
CA ASP A 147 -15.15 14.56 11.72
C ASP A 147 -15.86 13.54 12.61
N ARG A 148 -16.23 12.37 12.08
CA ARG A 148 -17.01 11.35 12.78
C ARG A 148 -16.32 10.01 12.90
N SER A 149 -15.36 9.71 12.03
CA SER A 149 -14.86 8.36 11.85
C SER A 149 -13.43 8.31 11.32
N GLY A 150 -12.75 7.21 11.62
CA GLY A 150 -11.48 6.84 11.03
C GLY A 150 -11.58 5.44 10.43
N THR A 151 -10.92 5.23 9.30
CA THR A 151 -10.88 3.94 8.60
C THR A 151 -9.44 3.60 8.23
N LEU A 152 -9.06 2.35 8.43
CA LEU A 152 -7.87 1.74 7.83
C LEU A 152 -8.33 0.58 6.97
N SER A 153 -7.88 0.51 5.72
CA SER A 153 -8.24 -0.58 4.81
C SER A 153 -7.03 -1.20 4.14
N LEU A 154 -7.11 -2.50 3.87
CA LEU A 154 -6.22 -3.24 2.99
C LEU A 154 -7.05 -3.89 1.89
N ALA A 155 -6.53 -3.83 0.66
CA ALA A 155 -7.19 -4.36 -0.52
C ALA A 155 -6.26 -5.29 -1.30
N ASP A 156 -6.85 -6.15 -2.12
CA ASP A 156 -6.10 -6.98 -3.05
C ASP A 156 -5.50 -6.16 -4.22
N ARG A 157 -4.78 -6.84 -5.12
CA ARG A 157 -4.15 -6.19 -6.28
C ARG A 157 -5.13 -5.52 -7.25
N ASP A 158 -6.40 -5.91 -7.21
CA ASP A 158 -7.45 -5.35 -8.07
C ASP A 158 -8.21 -4.23 -7.33
N GLY A 159 -7.81 -3.87 -6.10
CA GLY A 159 -8.42 -2.82 -5.29
C GLY A 159 -9.66 -3.28 -4.51
N LYS A 160 -9.90 -4.60 -4.40
CA LYS A 160 -11.02 -5.12 -3.60
C LYS A 160 -10.63 -5.23 -2.14
N THR A 161 -11.41 -4.63 -1.25
CA THR A 161 -11.17 -4.65 0.19
C THR A 161 -11.10 -6.09 0.70
N ALA A 162 -10.04 -6.40 1.45
CA ALA A 162 -9.84 -7.68 2.13
C ALA A 162 -9.93 -7.52 3.66
N LEU A 163 -9.56 -6.36 4.18
CA LEU A 163 -9.62 -6.01 5.59
C LEU A 163 -10.02 -4.54 5.74
N GLU A 164 -10.91 -4.25 6.66
CA GLU A 164 -11.29 -2.89 7.06
C GLU A 164 -11.31 -2.79 8.59
N LEU A 165 -10.78 -1.71 9.12
CA LEU A 165 -10.89 -1.33 10.52
C LEU A 165 -11.57 0.03 10.57
N GLY A 166 -12.66 0.13 11.31
CA GLY A 166 -13.43 1.36 11.49
C GLY A 166 -13.41 1.81 12.95
N ALA A 167 -13.26 3.11 13.16
CA ALA A 167 -13.60 3.77 14.41
C ALA A 167 -14.79 4.69 14.11
N THR A 168 -15.96 4.38 14.67
CA THR A 168 -17.20 5.11 14.45
C THR A 168 -17.67 5.76 15.74
N PRO A 169 -18.66 6.67 15.70
CA PRO A 169 -19.26 7.23 16.91
C PRO A 169 -19.91 6.19 17.82
N LEU A 170 -20.26 5.01 17.28
CA LEU A 170 -20.86 3.92 18.05
C LEU A 170 -19.81 3.00 18.68
N GLY A 171 -18.60 2.95 18.12
CA GLY A 171 -17.50 2.12 18.59
C GLY A 171 -16.60 1.64 17.46
N GLY A 172 -15.74 0.66 17.76
CA GLY A 172 -14.78 0.10 16.82
C GLY A 172 -15.31 -1.12 16.07
N GLU A 173 -14.88 -1.29 14.83
CA GLU A 173 -15.19 -2.45 13.99
C GLU A 173 -13.97 -2.96 13.23
N VAL A 174 -13.94 -4.27 12.97
CA VAL A 174 -12.96 -4.95 12.12
C VAL A 174 -13.69 -5.96 11.25
N ASP A 175 -13.52 -5.83 9.94
CA ASP A 175 -14.17 -6.70 8.96
C ASP A 175 -13.17 -7.32 8.02
N ILE A 176 -13.32 -8.64 7.80
CA ILE A 176 -12.51 -9.43 6.87
C ILE A 176 -13.43 -9.94 5.77
N TYR A 177 -13.02 -9.69 4.53
CA TYR A 177 -13.77 -10.01 3.34
C TYR A 177 -13.10 -11.12 2.53
N ASP A 178 -13.90 -11.90 1.81
CA ASP A 178 -13.39 -12.84 0.83
C ASP A 178 -13.09 -12.17 -0.52
N LYS A 179 -12.52 -12.93 -1.46
CA LYS A 179 -12.17 -12.44 -2.82
C LYS A 179 -13.37 -11.96 -3.66
N THR A 180 -14.59 -12.29 -3.24
CA THR A 180 -15.84 -11.87 -3.91
C THR A 180 -16.44 -10.60 -3.28
N GLY A 181 -15.85 -10.12 -2.17
CA GLY A 181 -16.33 -8.96 -1.43
C GLY A 181 -17.37 -9.31 -0.36
N VAL A 182 -17.59 -10.59 -0.08
CA VAL A 182 -18.50 -11.01 0.99
C VAL A 182 -17.76 -10.98 2.33
N ARG A 183 -18.37 -10.38 3.35
CA ARG A 183 -17.83 -10.35 4.72
C ARG A 183 -17.85 -11.77 5.28
N ASN A 184 -16.69 -12.28 5.68
CA ASN A 184 -16.52 -13.60 6.29
C ASN A 184 -16.36 -13.52 7.81
N VAL A 185 -15.76 -12.44 8.32
CA VAL A 185 -15.62 -12.19 9.77
C VAL A 185 -15.93 -10.73 10.02
N GLY A 186 -16.72 -10.47 11.06
CA GLY A 186 -16.93 -9.13 11.60
C GLY A 186 -16.72 -9.14 13.10
N ILE A 187 -16.00 -8.14 13.60
CA ILE A 187 -15.79 -7.88 15.02
C ILE A 187 -16.25 -6.46 15.26
N GLY A 188 -17.04 -6.22 16.30
CA GLY A 188 -17.53 -4.89 16.61
C GLY A 188 -17.72 -4.69 18.09
N CYS A 189 -17.63 -3.45 18.54
CA CYS A 189 -18.02 -3.07 19.88
C CYS A 189 -18.79 -1.76 19.89
N THR A 190 -19.56 -1.59 20.96
CA THR A 190 -20.29 -0.39 21.33
C THR A 190 -20.08 -0.10 22.81
N ASP A 191 -20.65 1.00 23.29
CA ASP A 191 -20.74 1.30 24.71
C ASP A 191 -21.58 0.27 25.50
N GLN A 192 -22.42 -0.52 24.82
CA GLN A 192 -23.27 -1.53 25.44
C GLN A 192 -22.69 -2.95 25.42
N GLY A 193 -21.57 -3.18 24.73
CA GLY A 193 -20.97 -4.51 24.61
C GLY A 193 -20.27 -4.75 23.27
N GLY A 194 -19.86 -5.98 23.01
CA GLY A 194 -19.12 -6.32 21.78
C GLY A 194 -19.49 -7.68 21.23
N GLY A 195 -19.06 -7.96 20.01
CA GLY A 195 -19.32 -9.23 19.36
C GLY A 195 -18.34 -9.55 18.25
N LEU A 196 -18.28 -10.84 17.94
CA LEU A 196 -17.60 -11.41 16.79
C LEU A 196 -18.57 -12.34 16.09
N VAL A 197 -18.65 -12.24 14.78
CA VAL A 197 -19.48 -13.11 13.94
C VAL A 197 -18.64 -13.66 12.79
N ILE A 198 -18.73 -14.97 12.56
CA ILE A 198 -18.24 -15.65 11.38
C ILE A 198 -19.44 -15.91 10.46
N TYR A 199 -19.31 -15.53 9.20
CA TYR A 199 -20.34 -15.64 8.18
C TYR A 199 -20.03 -16.75 7.18
N SER A 200 -21.08 -17.30 6.60
CA SER A 200 -21.05 -18.18 5.43
C SER A 200 -20.71 -17.39 4.16
N LYS A 201 -20.39 -18.11 3.08
CA LYS A 201 -20.17 -17.52 1.75
C LYS A 201 -21.37 -16.76 1.19
N SER A 202 -22.59 -17.01 1.68
CA SER A 202 -23.78 -16.26 1.31
C SER A 202 -24.05 -15.04 2.21
N GLY A 203 -23.11 -14.70 3.11
CA GLY A 203 -23.24 -13.57 4.04
C GLY A 203 -24.16 -13.83 5.23
N LYS A 204 -24.57 -15.09 5.48
CA LYS A 204 -25.39 -15.44 6.66
C LYS A 204 -24.51 -15.81 7.85
N PRO A 205 -24.84 -15.42 9.10
CA PRO A 205 -24.05 -15.80 10.28
C PRO A 205 -24.03 -17.32 10.47
N LEU A 206 -22.90 -17.85 10.91
CA LEU A 206 -22.71 -19.28 11.26
C LEU A 206 -22.34 -19.46 12.72
N VAL A 207 -21.46 -18.60 13.24
CA VAL A 207 -21.06 -18.61 14.65
C VAL A 207 -20.92 -17.18 15.12
N GLY A 208 -21.41 -16.91 16.31
CA GLY A 208 -21.38 -15.58 16.90
C GLY A 208 -21.11 -15.71 18.39
N LEU A 209 -20.20 -14.89 18.88
CA LEU A 209 -20.07 -14.61 20.31
C LEU A 209 -20.35 -13.15 20.53
N GLY A 210 -21.02 -12.84 21.64
CA GLY A 210 -21.35 -11.48 21.99
C GLY A 210 -21.41 -11.31 23.49
N SER A 211 -21.28 -10.07 23.92
CA SER A 211 -21.54 -9.67 25.27
C SER A 211 -22.29 -8.35 25.29
N THR A 212 -23.02 -8.16 26.37
CA THR A 212 -23.61 -6.90 26.78
C THR A 212 -22.99 -6.46 28.11
N ASN A 213 -23.40 -5.32 28.61
CA ASN A 213 -23.13 -4.90 29.99
C ASN A 213 -23.69 -5.84 31.07
N ARG A 214 -24.50 -6.85 30.72
CA ARG A 214 -25.18 -7.74 31.68
C ARG A 214 -24.86 -9.22 31.49
N THR A 215 -24.66 -9.68 30.25
CA THR A 215 -24.51 -11.11 29.93
C THR A 215 -23.55 -11.33 28.76
N GLY A 216 -23.06 -12.55 28.62
CA GLY A 216 -22.43 -13.04 27.40
C GLY A 216 -23.40 -13.85 26.56
N GLY A 217 -22.88 -14.44 25.49
CA GLY A 217 -23.49 -15.56 24.81
C GLY A 217 -22.71 -16.02 23.60
N LEU A 218 -22.90 -17.28 23.24
CA LEU A 218 -22.44 -17.89 22.00
C LEU A 218 -23.63 -18.50 21.29
N THR A 219 -23.75 -18.26 19.98
CA THR A 219 -24.76 -18.88 19.13
C THR A 219 -24.13 -19.47 17.88
N ILE A 220 -24.61 -20.66 17.50
CA ILE A 220 -24.30 -21.34 16.25
C ILE A 220 -25.60 -21.39 15.45
N TRP A 221 -25.54 -20.97 14.19
CA TRP A 221 -26.64 -21.01 13.23
C TRP A 221 -26.39 -22.06 12.15
N ASP A 222 -27.46 -22.59 11.57
CA ASP A 222 -27.39 -23.40 10.35
C ASP A 222 -27.23 -22.55 9.08
N SER A 223 -27.16 -23.21 7.91
CA SER A 223 -27.05 -22.56 6.61
C SER A 223 -28.27 -21.71 6.21
N GLU A 224 -29.42 -21.93 6.85
CA GLU A 224 -30.61 -21.11 6.61
C GLU A 224 -30.59 -19.83 7.44
N GLY A 225 -29.78 -19.78 8.50
CA GLY A 225 -29.66 -18.68 9.45
C GLY A 225 -30.48 -18.91 10.72
N LYS A 226 -30.90 -20.15 11.00
CA LYS A 226 -31.65 -20.50 12.20
C LYS A 226 -30.68 -20.96 13.31
N PRO A 227 -30.84 -20.49 14.56
CA PRO A 227 -29.98 -20.92 15.65
C PRO A 227 -30.19 -22.41 15.93
N VAL A 228 -29.10 -23.17 15.94
CA VAL A 228 -29.06 -24.60 16.27
C VAL A 228 -28.51 -24.84 17.68
N HIS A 229 -27.68 -23.93 18.19
CA HIS A 229 -27.21 -23.96 19.56
C HIS A 229 -27.00 -22.53 20.07
N SER A 230 -27.43 -22.25 21.29
CA SER A 230 -27.23 -20.96 21.95
C SER A 230 -26.97 -21.18 23.43
N VAL A 231 -25.92 -20.55 23.94
CA VAL A 231 -25.61 -20.49 25.37
C VAL A 231 -25.45 -19.03 25.79
N PRO A 232 -26.02 -18.61 26.94
CA PRO A 232 -25.78 -17.30 27.54
C PRO A 232 -24.41 -17.23 28.25
#